data_AF-Q9MZQ9-F1
#
_entry.id   AF-Q9MZQ9-F1
#
_cell.length_a   1.000
_cell.length_b   1.000
_cell.length_c   1.000
_cell.angle_alpha   90.00
_cell.angle_beta   90.00
_cell.angle_gamma   90.00
#
_symmetry.space_group_name_H-M   'P 1'
#
loop_
_entity.id
_entity.type
_entity.pdbx_description
1 polymer ?
#
loop_
_entity_poly.entity_id
_entity_poly.type
_entity_poly.pdbx_seq_one_letter_code
_entity_poly.pdbx_strand_id
1 'polypeptide(L)'
;EEDGCFPLAANHETCLLRITSGLLEFQMYLEHLQAKFRSEKENTRVSMILKNMRHLINTLRPKVKNFNEGVTLKPAIVASLMENLQQKDQWLKMTTIHFILRGLTDFLQFTLRSVRLM
;
A
#
# COMPACT_ATOMS: atom_id res chain seq x y z
N GLU A 1 -9.95 -15.60 -3.16
CA GLU A 1 -11.13 -15.46 -4.03
C GLU A 1 -12.13 -14.42 -3.51
N GLU A 2 -12.19 -14.16 -2.20
CA GLU A 2 -13.16 -13.22 -1.58
C GLU A 2 -12.99 -11.72 -1.97
N ASP A 3 -11.82 -11.32 -2.45
CA ASP A 3 -11.54 -9.93 -2.85
C ASP A 3 -12.27 -9.49 -4.15
N GLY A 4 -12.97 -10.40 -4.84
CA GLY A 4 -13.76 -10.07 -6.05
C GLY A 4 -12.92 -9.63 -7.26
N CYS A 5 -11.60 -9.77 -7.21
CA CYS A 5 -10.66 -9.26 -8.21
C CYS A 5 -10.23 -10.28 -9.28
N PHE A 6 -10.66 -11.53 -9.15
CA PHE A 6 -10.28 -12.63 -10.05
C PHE A 6 -11.36 -12.87 -11.12
N PRO A 7 -10.98 -13.18 -12.38
CA PRO A 7 -11.92 -13.25 -13.51
C PRO A 7 -13.13 -14.15 -13.31
N LEU A 8 -12.96 -15.27 -12.60
CA LEU A 8 -14.00 -16.29 -12.42
C LEU A 8 -15.06 -15.91 -11.37
N ALA A 9 -14.79 -14.89 -10.54
CA ALA A 9 -15.67 -14.43 -9.47
C ALA A 9 -15.60 -12.90 -9.32
N ALA A 10 -15.49 -12.18 -10.44
CA ALA A 10 -15.22 -10.76 -10.44
C ALA A 10 -16.43 -9.96 -9.91
N ASN A 11 -16.23 -9.22 -8.83
CA ASN A 11 -17.12 -8.17 -8.37
C ASN A 11 -16.37 -6.84 -8.42
N HIS A 12 -16.71 -6.01 -9.41
CA HIS A 12 -15.99 -4.77 -9.68
C HIS A 12 -16.01 -3.82 -8.48
N GLU A 13 -17.11 -3.77 -7.72
CA GLU A 13 -17.24 -2.90 -6.55
C GLU A 13 -16.35 -3.40 -5.41
N THR A 14 -16.42 -4.69 -5.07
CA THR A 14 -15.58 -5.30 -4.02
C THR A 14 -14.11 -5.20 -4.36
N CYS A 15 -13.74 -5.44 -5.62
CA CYS A 15 -12.35 -5.37 -6.03
C CYS A 15 -11.81 -3.95 -6.03
N LEU A 16 -12.60 -2.97 -6.49
CA LEU A 16 -12.18 -1.57 -6.45
C LEU A 16 -12.03 -1.06 -5.01
N LEU A 17 -12.89 -1.51 -4.09
CA LEU A 17 -12.74 -1.28 -2.66
C LEU A 17 -11.44 -1.91 -2.13
N ARG A 18 -11.14 -3.16 -2.48
CA ARG A 18 -9.90 -3.86 -2.09
C ARG A 18 -8.65 -3.14 -2.57
N ILE A 19 -8.63 -2.73 -3.85
CA ILE A 19 -7.54 -1.98 -4.46
C ILE A 19 -7.32 -0.66 -3.71
N THR A 20 -8.38 0.13 -3.56
CA THR A 20 -8.28 1.46 -2.94
C THR A 20 -7.84 1.36 -1.48
N SER A 21 -8.36 0.37 -0.74
CA SER A 21 -7.98 0.12 0.66
C SER A 21 -6.52 -0.32 0.78
N GLY A 22 -6.07 -1.27 -0.06
CA GLY A 22 -4.68 -1.72 -0.03
C GLY A 22 -3.69 -0.63 -0.45
N LEU A 23 -4.05 0.25 -1.39
CA LEU A 23 -3.22 1.41 -1.73
C LEU A 23 -3.04 2.36 -0.54
N LEU A 24 -4.10 2.58 0.26
CA LEU A 24 -3.99 3.39 1.49
C LEU A 24 -3.10 2.74 2.54
N GLU A 25 -3.18 1.42 2.72
CA GLU A 25 -2.29 0.66 3.60
C GLU A 25 -0.82 0.84 3.21
N PHE A 26 -0.51 0.66 1.92
CA PHE A 26 0.84 0.87 1.41
C PHE A 26 1.30 2.32 1.48
N GLN A 27 0.40 3.29 1.30
CA GLN A 27 0.74 4.70 1.49
C GLN A 27 1.23 4.93 2.92
N MET A 28 0.49 4.44 3.93
CA MET A 28 0.87 4.59 5.33
C MET A 28 2.21 3.91 5.64
N TYR A 29 2.47 2.70 5.11
CA TYR A 29 3.77 2.05 5.26
C TYR A 29 4.90 2.90 4.67
N LEU A 30 4.74 3.41 3.46
CA LEU A 30 5.75 4.20 2.77
C LEU A 30 6.01 5.56 3.45
N GLU A 31 4.99 6.20 4.01
CA GLU A 31 5.14 7.44 4.79
C GLU A 31 6.04 7.23 6.01
N HIS A 32 5.94 6.08 6.67
CA HIS A 32 6.83 5.72 7.79
C HIS A 32 8.28 5.46 7.34
N LEU A 33 8.49 5.12 6.07
CA LEU A 33 9.81 4.87 5.49
C LEU A 33 10.48 6.11 4.91
N GLN A 34 9.72 7.16 4.55
CA GLN A 34 10.19 8.32 3.78
C GLN A 34 11.35 9.10 4.42
N ALA A 35 11.59 8.97 5.72
CA ALA A 35 12.71 9.60 6.44
C ALA A 35 13.74 8.59 6.99
N LYS A 36 13.71 7.34 6.53
CA LYS A 36 14.52 6.25 7.11
C LYS A 36 15.63 5.73 6.20
N PHE A 37 15.67 6.17 4.93
CA PHE A 37 16.75 5.82 4.01
C PHE A 37 17.93 6.77 4.16
N ARG A 38 19.14 6.24 3.95
CA ARG A 38 20.39 7.00 4.12
C ARG A 38 20.68 7.90 2.92
N SER A 39 20.17 7.58 1.74
CA SER A 39 20.41 8.36 0.53
C SER A 39 19.26 9.33 0.24
N GLU A 40 19.60 10.60 -0.01
CA GLU A 40 18.64 11.60 -0.49
C GLU A 40 17.95 11.18 -1.80
N LYS A 41 18.69 10.45 -2.65
CA LYS A 41 18.14 9.87 -3.89
C LYS A 41 17.06 8.82 -3.60
N GLU A 42 17.24 8.01 -2.56
CA GLU A 42 16.24 7.01 -2.14
C GLU A 42 15.01 7.71 -1.55
N ASN A 43 15.21 8.70 -0.67
CA ASN A 43 14.11 9.50 -0.11
C ASN A 43 13.32 10.21 -1.21
N THR A 44 14.00 10.78 -2.21
CA THR A 44 13.36 11.40 -3.40
C THR A 44 12.51 10.38 -4.17
N ARG A 45 13.02 9.16 -4.40
CA ARG A 45 12.26 8.10 -5.09
C ARG A 45 11.02 7.70 -4.30
N VAL A 46 11.14 7.51 -2.99
CA VAL A 46 9.99 7.19 -2.12
C VAL A 46 8.96 8.30 -2.13
N SER A 47 9.39 9.57 -2.11
CA SER A 47 8.52 10.73 -2.24
C SER A 47 7.73 10.74 -3.55
N MET A 48 8.39 10.41 -4.67
CA MET A 48 7.71 10.26 -5.97
C MET A 48 6.70 9.12 -5.97
N ILE A 49 7.04 7.96 -5.40
CA ILE A 49 6.12 6.82 -5.28
C ILE A 49 4.90 7.23 -4.46
N LEU A 50 5.09 7.89 -3.31
CA LEU A 50 4.01 8.40 -2.46
C LEU A 50 3.11 9.39 -3.19
N LYS A 51 3.68 10.33 -3.95
CA LYS A 51 2.92 11.28 -4.75
C LYS A 51 2.06 10.58 -5.80
N ASN A 52 2.62 9.62 -6.52
CA ASN A 52 1.90 8.86 -7.54
C ASN A 52 0.80 7.98 -6.91
N MET A 53 1.08 7.36 -5.77
CA MET A 53 0.13 6.56 -5.02
C MET A 53 -1.06 7.40 -4.53
N ARG A 54 -0.81 8.58 -3.95
CA ARG A 54 -1.88 9.53 -3.56
C ARG A 54 -2.74 9.93 -4.75
N HIS A 55 -2.11 10.21 -5.89
CA HIS A 55 -2.85 10.56 -7.10
C HIS A 55 -3.75 9.41 -7.57
N LEU A 56 -3.24 8.17 -7.55
CA LEU A 56 -4.02 6.98 -7.88
C LEU A 56 -5.19 6.79 -6.90
N ILE A 57 -4.95 6.90 -5.60
CA ILE A 57 -6.01 6.80 -4.57
C ILE A 57 -7.08 7.86 -4.80
N ASN A 58 -6.71 9.11 -5.04
CA ASN A 58 -7.65 10.21 -5.30
C ASN A 58 -8.45 10.00 -6.59
N THR A 59 -7.91 9.26 -7.55
CA THR A 59 -8.59 8.91 -8.81
C THR A 59 -9.58 7.75 -8.62
N LEU A 60 -9.23 6.77 -7.78
CA LEU A 60 -10.04 5.57 -7.55
C LEU A 60 -11.13 5.78 -6.49
N ARG A 61 -10.85 6.57 -5.44
CA ARG A 61 -11.75 6.79 -4.31
C ARG A 61 -13.17 7.23 -4.73
N PRO A 62 -13.37 8.21 -5.64
CA PRO A 62 -14.70 8.62 -6.06
C PRO A 62 -15.48 7.52 -6.80
N LYS A 63 -14.80 6.50 -7.31
CA LYS A 63 -15.41 5.38 -8.04
C LYS A 63 -15.86 4.25 -7.11
N VAL A 64 -15.46 4.26 -5.82
CA VAL A 64 -15.85 3.26 -4.84
C VAL A 64 -17.16 3.68 -4.16
N LYS A 65 -18.22 2.88 -4.31
CA LYS A 65 -19.46 3.06 -3.55
C LYS A 65 -19.22 2.71 -2.08
N ASN A 66 -19.71 3.53 -1.15
CA ASN A 66 -19.59 3.33 0.30
C ASN A 66 -18.14 3.16 0.79
N PHE A 67 -17.22 4.00 0.32
CA PHE A 67 -15.89 4.07 0.90
C PHE A 67 -15.99 4.69 2.31
N ASN A 68 -16.30 3.86 3.31
CA ASN A 68 -16.18 4.28 4.70
C ASN A 68 -14.71 4.62 4.93
N GLU A 69 -14.43 5.84 5.41
CA GLU A 69 -13.07 6.37 5.65
C GLU A 69 -12.26 5.58 6.71
N GLY A 70 -12.74 4.41 7.13
CA GLY A 70 -12.17 3.54 8.16
C GLY A 70 -11.10 2.56 7.67
N VAL A 71 -10.49 2.72 6.49
CA VAL A 71 -9.25 2.00 6.14
C VAL A 71 -8.09 2.64 6.88
N THR A 72 -8.14 2.56 8.20
CA THR A 72 -7.01 2.86 9.09
C THR A 72 -6.24 1.57 9.27
N LEU A 73 -4.92 1.60 9.18
CA LEU A 73 -4.10 0.47 9.61
C LEU A 73 -4.54 0.09 11.02
N LYS A 74 -4.77 -1.20 11.26
CA LYS A 74 -5.11 -1.67 12.61
C LYS A 74 -4.05 -1.14 13.58
N PRO A 75 -4.42 -0.56 14.74
CA PRO A 75 -3.46 0.03 15.67
C PRO A 75 -2.29 -0.90 16.03
N ALA A 76 -2.54 -2.21 16.12
CA ALA A 76 -1.52 -3.22 16.35
C ALA A 76 -0.46 -3.30 15.23
N ILE A 77 -0.87 -3.12 13.97
CA ILE A 77 0.04 -3.12 12.82
C ILE A 77 0.90 -1.85 12.84
N VAL A 78 0.32 -0.70 13.15
CA VAL A 78 1.06 0.56 13.30
C VAL A 78 2.07 0.45 14.42
N ALA A 79 1.67 -0.06 15.59
CA ALA A 79 2.55 -0.25 16.73
C ALA A 79 3.73 -1.20 16.39
N SER A 80 3.44 -2.35 15.78
CA SER A 80 4.48 -3.30 15.35
C SER A 80 5.40 -2.70 14.29
N LEU A 81 4.87 -1.96 13.33
CA LEU A 81 5.67 -1.27 12.31
C LEU A 81 6.60 -0.23 12.94
N MET A 82 6.07 0.61 13.86
CA MET A 82 6.86 1.61 14.57
C MET A 82 7.97 0.96 15.40
N GLU A 83 7.63 -0.11 16.13
CA GLU A 83 8.60 -0.88 16.93
C GLU A 83 9.72 -1.43 16.04
N ASN A 84 9.38 -2.16 14.97
CA ASN A 84 10.34 -2.76 14.04
C ASN A 84 11.23 -1.71 13.33
N LEU A 85 10.69 -0.53 13.02
CA LEU A 85 11.45 0.55 12.37
C LEU A 85 12.30 1.39 13.34
N GLN A 86 12.01 1.34 14.64
CA GLN A 86 12.79 1.99 15.69
C GLN A 86 13.86 1.08 16.31
N GLN A 87 13.84 -0.23 16.01
CA GLN A 87 14.86 -1.15 16.50
C GLN A 87 16.26 -0.78 16.02
N LYS A 88 17.26 -1.02 16.88
CA LYS A 88 18.69 -0.81 16.55
C LYS A 88 19.20 -1.83 15.52
N ASP A 89 18.54 -2.97 15.43
CA ASP A 89 18.87 -4.04 14.50
C ASP A 89 18.67 -3.60 13.04
N GLN A 90 19.78 -3.41 12.33
CA GLN A 90 19.76 -3.00 10.92
C GLN A 90 19.24 -4.10 9.99
N TRP A 91 19.43 -5.37 10.34
CA TRP A 91 18.96 -6.51 9.55
C TRP A 91 17.43 -6.55 9.57
N LEU A 92 16.82 -6.52 10.76
CA LEU A 92 15.36 -6.53 10.89
C LEU A 92 14.71 -5.33 10.19
N LYS A 93 15.31 -4.15 10.30
CA LYS A 93 14.86 -2.95 9.59
C LYS A 93 14.93 -3.14 8.07
N MET A 94 16.04 -3.64 7.54
CA MET A 94 16.23 -3.86 6.10
C MET A 94 15.27 -4.94 5.57
N THR A 95 15.08 -6.03 6.31
CA THR A 95 14.14 -7.09 5.98
C THR A 95 12.69 -6.58 5.97
N THR A 96 12.31 -5.78 6.96
CA THR A 96 10.97 -5.16 7.01
C THR A 96 10.71 -4.26 5.81
N ILE A 97 11.68 -3.39 5.47
CA ILE A 97 11.60 -2.53 4.28
C ILE A 97 11.47 -3.39 3.01
N HIS A 98 12.27 -4.44 2.88
CA HIS A 98 12.22 -5.33 1.73
C HIS A 98 10.84 -5.98 1.57
N PHE A 99 10.25 -6.51 2.64
CA PHE A 99 8.92 -7.10 2.61
C PHE A 99 7.84 -6.09 2.23
N ILE A 100 7.90 -4.85 2.76
CA ILE A 100 6.96 -3.78 2.38
C ILE A 100 7.06 -3.48 0.88
N LEU A 101 8.29 -3.28 0.37
CA LEU A 101 8.50 -2.93 -1.04
C LEU A 101 8.13 -4.08 -2.00
N ARG A 102 8.42 -5.32 -1.59
CA ARG A 102 8.03 -6.51 -2.36
C ARG A 102 6.52 -6.66 -2.38
N GLY A 103 5.87 -6.58 -1.23
CA GLY A 103 4.41 -6.63 -1.10
C GLY A 103 3.72 -5.54 -1.92
N LEU A 104 4.28 -4.32 -1.93
CA LEU A 104 3.78 -3.24 -2.77
C LEU A 104 3.89 -3.57 -4.25
N THR A 105 5.04 -4.10 -4.68
CA THR A 105 5.27 -4.47 -6.09
C THR A 105 4.26 -5.51 -6.55
N ASP A 106 4.11 -6.58 -5.75
CA ASP A 106 3.17 -7.67 -6.05
C ASP A 106 1.72 -7.14 -6.05
N PHE A 107 1.37 -6.24 -5.13
CA PHE A 107 0.04 -5.62 -5.07
C PHE A 107 -0.26 -4.68 -6.26
N LEU A 108 0.73 -3.92 -6.73
CA LEU A 108 0.57 -3.08 -7.92
C LEU A 108 0.40 -3.92 -9.20
N GLN A 109 1.12 -5.03 -9.32
CA GLN A 109 0.93 -5.97 -10.43
C GLN A 109 -0.46 -6.59 -10.42
N PHE A 110 -0.92 -7.02 -9.24
CA PHE A 110 -2.29 -7.48 -9.02
C PHE A 110 -3.31 -6.41 -9.42
N THR A 111 -3.15 -5.18 -8.90
CA THR A 111 -4.03 -4.04 -9.20
C THR A 111 -4.12 -3.78 -10.71
N LEU A 112 -2.97 -3.72 -11.39
CA LEU A 112 -2.92 -3.50 -12.84
C LEU A 112 -3.67 -4.60 -13.61
N ARG A 113 -3.51 -5.87 -13.19
CA ARG A 113 -4.21 -6.99 -13.82
C ARG A 113 -5.72 -6.89 -13.60
N SER A 114 -6.16 -6.60 -12.38
CA SER A 114 -7.58 -6.49 -12.04
C SER A 114 -8.24 -5.33 -12.77
N VAL A 115 -7.62 -4.15 -12.80
CA VAL A 115 -8.16 -2.98 -13.52
C VAL A 115 -8.29 -3.22 -15.02
N ARG A 116 -7.38 -3.99 -15.64
CA ARG A 116 -7.47 -4.33 -17.09
C ARG A 116 -8.63 -5.26 -17.42
N LEU A 117 -9.16 -5.97 -16.43
CA LEU A 117 -10.24 -6.95 -16.58
C LEU A 117 -11.60 -6.38 -16.15
N MET A 118 -11.62 -5.14 -15.64
CA MET A 118 -12.81 -4.37 -15.30
C MET A 118 -13.24 -3.47 -16.45
#